data_AF-A0A832JB18-F1
#
_entry.id   AF-A0A832JB18-F1
#
_cell.length_a   1.000
_cell.length_b   1.000
_cell.length_c   1.000
_cell.angle_alpha   90.00
_cell.angle_beta   90.00
_cell.angle_gamma   90.00
#
_symmetry.space_group_name_H-M   'P 1'
#
loop_
_entity.id
_entity.type
_entity.pdbx_description
1 polymer ?
#
loop_
_entity_poly.entity_id
_entity_poly.type
_entity_poly.pdbx_seq_one_letter_code
_entity_poly.pdbx_strand_id
1 'polypeptide(L)'
;MTNLYLEHMVETATPNRLITLLFERGMVLMEEAEQAFQAQEREMAHEALVKAQRVVAELIGSLDLERGGYVAFSLHRLYNFVWERLLQANLRKSPEPLQDAKQVWTELREIWRVVEERIG
;
A
#
# COMPACT_ATOMS: atom_id res chain seq x y z
N MET A 1 -18.77 10.53 9.50
CA MET A 1 -18.34 10.50 10.92
C MET A 1 -17.22 9.47 11.15
N THR A 2 -16.20 9.42 10.28
CA THR A 2 -15.17 8.35 10.29
C THR A 2 -13.78 8.85 10.66
N ASN A 3 -13.55 10.17 10.70
CA ASN A 3 -12.21 10.74 10.82
C ASN A 3 -11.64 10.67 12.25
N LEU A 4 -12.46 10.96 13.28
CA LEU A 4 -11.99 11.02 14.67
C LEU A 4 -11.47 9.68 15.22
N TYR A 5 -12.01 8.55 14.75
CA TYR A 5 -11.56 7.21 15.15
C TYR A 5 -10.22 6.85 14.51
N LEU A 6 -10.04 7.20 13.23
CA LEU A 6 -8.77 7.05 12.52
C LEU A 6 -7.68 7.95 13.13
N GLU A 7 -8.01 9.19 13.46
CA GLU A 7 -7.11 10.14 14.10
C GLU A 7 -6.64 9.63 15.47
N HIS A 8 -7.55 9.16 16.34
CA HIS A 8 -7.18 8.58 17.64
C HIS A 8 -6.34 7.31 17.54
N MET A 9 -6.60 6.44 16.56
CA MET A 9 -5.76 5.26 16.32
C MET A 9 -4.35 5.66 15.87
N VAL A 10 -4.20 6.71 15.05
CA VAL A 10 -2.90 7.21 14.62
C VAL A 10 -2.12 7.83 15.78
N GLU A 11 -2.76 8.60 16.66
CA GLU A 11 -2.12 9.26 17.80
C GLU A 11 -1.53 8.31 18.85
N THR A 12 -2.05 7.08 18.94
CA THR A 12 -1.67 6.10 19.98
C THR A 12 -0.97 4.87 19.40
N ALA A 13 -0.87 4.76 18.08
CA ALA A 13 -0.27 3.62 17.38
C ALA A 13 1.25 3.57 17.54
N THR A 14 1.78 2.36 17.71
CA THR A 14 3.22 2.11 17.54
C THR A 14 3.61 2.29 16.07
N PRO A 15 4.89 2.55 15.75
CA PRO A 15 5.35 2.65 14.36
C PRO A 15 4.97 1.43 13.50
N ASN A 16 5.00 0.23 14.08
CA ASN A 16 4.58 -1.00 13.40
C ASN A 16 3.07 -1.00 13.10
N ARG A 17 2.24 -0.52 14.05
CA ARG A 17 0.79 -0.38 13.84
C ARG A 17 0.48 0.60 12.70
N LEU A 18 1.20 1.72 12.61
CA LEU A 18 1.04 2.68 11.51
C LEU A 18 1.36 2.04 10.15
N ILE A 19 2.39 1.20 10.08
CA ILE A 19 2.72 0.45 8.86
C ILE A 19 1.58 -0.51 8.50
N THR A 20 1.05 -1.29 9.45
CA THR A 20 -0.07 -2.20 9.16
C THR A 20 -1.31 -1.44 8.69
N LEU A 21 -1.63 -0.28 9.28
CA LEU A 21 -2.73 0.58 8.83
C LEU A 21 -2.53 1.08 7.39
N LEU A 22 -1.29 1.42 7.00
CA LEU A 22 -0.96 1.75 5.60
C LEU A 22 -1.20 0.55 4.67
N PHE A 23 -0.80 -0.66 5.07
CA PHE A 23 -1.06 -1.87 4.28
C PHE A 23 -2.56 -2.17 4.13
N GLU A 24 -3.34 -2.02 5.20
CA GLU A 24 -4.79 -2.17 5.19
C GLU A 24 -5.44 -1.14 4.24
N ARG A 25 -5.06 0.14 4.37
CA ARG A 25 -5.60 1.20 3.52
C ARG A 25 -5.22 1.01 2.05
N GLY A 26 -3.97 0.64 1.77
CA GLY A 26 -3.54 0.39 0.40
C GLY A 26 -4.26 -0.79 -0.25
N MET A 27 -4.56 -1.84 0.52
CA MET A 27 -5.35 -2.98 0.00
C MET A 27 -6.76 -2.54 -0.39
N VAL A 28 -7.44 -1.79 0.49
CA VAL A 28 -8.77 -1.25 0.21
C VAL A 28 -8.78 -0.40 -1.07
N LEU A 29 -7.78 0.47 -1.24
CA LEU A 29 -7.65 1.31 -2.44
C LEU A 29 -7.38 0.48 -3.72
N MET A 30 -6.60 -0.59 -3.62
CA MET A 30 -6.38 -1.51 -4.74
C MET A 30 -7.64 -2.29 -5.11
N GLU A 31 -8.48 -2.65 -4.13
CA GLU A 31 -9.78 -3.29 -4.37
C GLU A 31 -10.79 -2.31 -4.98
N GLU A 32 -10.84 -1.08 -4.50
CA GLU A 32 -11.65 0.00 -5.10
C GLU A 32 -11.27 0.22 -6.57
N ALA A 33 -9.96 0.26 -6.89
CA ALA A 33 -9.48 0.38 -8.26
C ALA A 33 -9.88 -0.81 -9.15
N GLU A 34 -9.81 -2.03 -8.62
CA GLU A 34 -10.20 -3.25 -9.35
C GLU A 34 -11.69 -3.27 -9.66
N GLN A 35 -12.53 -2.91 -8.68
CA GLN A 35 -13.98 -2.81 -8.86
C GLN A 35 -14.33 -1.73 -9.90
N ALA A 36 -13.67 -0.57 -9.84
CA ALA A 36 -13.86 0.49 -10.82
C ALA A 36 -13.44 0.07 -12.24
N PHE A 37 -12.38 -0.73 -12.40
CA PHE A 37 -12.03 -1.32 -13.69
C PHE A 37 -13.13 -2.26 -14.21
N GLN A 38 -13.69 -3.11 -13.36
CA GLN A 38 -14.78 -4.03 -13.73
C GLN A 38 -16.05 -3.27 -14.13
N ALA A 39 -16.35 -2.16 -13.44
CA ALA A 39 -17.47 -1.28 -13.74
C ALA A 39 -17.22 -0.32 -14.92
N GLN A 40 -16.03 -0.34 -15.52
CA GLN A 40 -15.58 0.59 -16.57
C GLN A 40 -15.52 2.07 -16.14
N GLU A 41 -15.44 2.33 -14.84
CA GLU A 41 -15.38 3.65 -14.21
C GLU A 41 -13.93 4.17 -14.14
N ARG A 42 -13.40 4.61 -15.28
CA ARG A 42 -11.97 4.95 -15.43
C ARG A 42 -11.46 6.06 -14.51
N GLU A 43 -12.30 7.05 -14.19
CA GLU A 43 -11.92 8.14 -13.29
C GLU A 43 -11.83 7.65 -11.83
N MET A 44 -12.78 6.84 -11.40
CA MET A 44 -12.74 6.24 -10.06
C MET A 44 -11.54 5.30 -9.91
N ALA A 45 -11.23 4.51 -10.94
CA ALA A 45 -10.02 3.70 -10.98
C ALA A 45 -8.76 4.58 -10.89
N HIS A 46 -8.70 5.69 -11.62
CA HIS A 46 -7.58 6.64 -11.56
C HIS A 46 -7.38 7.19 -10.14
N GLU A 47 -8.44 7.69 -9.51
CA GLU A 47 -8.36 8.25 -8.16
C GLU A 47 -7.89 7.23 -7.13
N ALA A 48 -8.45 6.02 -7.16
CA ALA A 48 -8.07 4.94 -6.25
C ALA A 48 -6.60 4.53 -6.45
N LEU A 49 -6.14 4.39 -7.70
CA LEU A 49 -4.74 4.07 -8.01
C LEU A 49 -3.77 5.17 -7.56
N VAL A 50 -4.10 6.45 -7.75
CA VAL A 50 -3.26 7.57 -7.29
C VAL A 50 -3.17 7.57 -5.76
N LYS A 51 -4.29 7.33 -5.07
CA LYS A 51 -4.30 7.22 -3.60
C LYS A 51 -3.45 6.03 -3.15
N ALA A 52 -3.55 4.87 -3.79
CA ALA A 52 -2.73 3.70 -3.47
C ALA A 52 -1.23 3.96 -3.69
N GLN A 53 -0.87 4.64 -4.79
CA GLN A 53 0.52 5.05 -5.05
C GLN A 53 1.09 5.95 -3.95
N ARG A 54 0.28 6.86 -3.38
CA ARG A 54 0.71 7.71 -2.26
C ARG A 54 1.00 6.91 -0.99
N VAL A 55 0.17 5.91 -0.69
CA VAL A 55 0.42 4.98 0.43
C VAL A 55 1.76 4.26 0.24
N VAL A 56 2.02 3.75 -0.97
CA VAL A 56 3.28 3.05 -1.27
C VAL A 56 4.47 4.00 -1.19
N ALA A 57 4.32 5.25 -1.65
CA ALA A 57 5.36 6.27 -1.55
C ALA A 57 5.69 6.62 -0.09
N GLU A 58 4.68 6.67 0.79
CA GLU A 58 4.89 6.86 2.24
C GLU A 58 5.69 5.70 2.84
N LEU A 59 5.37 4.46 2.47
CA LEU A 59 6.13 3.28 2.90
C LEU A 59 7.57 3.27 2.37
N ILE A 60 7.82 3.81 1.17
CA ILE A 60 9.18 3.97 0.65
C ILE A 60 9.93 5.03 1.46
N GLY A 61 9.28 6.16 1.73
CA GLY A 61 9.86 7.28 2.48
C GLY A 61 10.17 6.97 3.94
N SER A 62 9.50 5.96 4.52
CA SER A 62 9.74 5.54 5.91
C SER A 62 10.92 4.58 6.10
N LEU A 63 11.54 4.10 5.01
CA LEU A 63 12.67 3.16 5.09
C LEU A 63 13.97 3.88 5.49
N ASP A 64 14.60 3.39 6.56
CA ASP A 64 15.99 3.73 6.89
C ASP A 64 16.94 2.77 6.15
N LEU A 65 17.43 3.21 4.99
CA LEU A 65 18.33 2.40 4.15
C LEU A 65 19.72 2.21 4.77
N GLU A 66 20.18 3.17 5.59
CA GLU A 66 21.51 3.12 6.22
C GLU A 66 21.52 2.08 7.36
N ARG A 67 20.54 2.15 8.26
CA ARG A 67 20.45 1.25 9.41
C ARG A 67 19.81 -0.09 9.05
N GLY A 68 18.85 -0.10 8.14
CA GLY A 68 18.12 -1.30 7.75
C GLY A 68 18.85 -2.21 6.76
N GLY A 69 19.92 -1.72 6.13
CA GLY A 69 20.81 -2.50 5.28
C GLY A 69 20.08 -3.37 4.25
N TYR A 70 20.46 -4.64 4.15
CA TYR A 70 19.92 -5.57 3.14
C TYR A 70 18.38 -5.70 3.17
N VAL A 71 17.77 -5.65 4.36
CA VAL A 71 16.31 -5.77 4.50
C VAL A 71 15.63 -4.52 3.96
N ALA A 72 16.08 -3.33 4.35
CA ALA A 72 15.51 -2.08 3.86
C ALA A 72 15.67 -1.92 2.34
N PHE A 73 16.82 -2.31 1.77
CA PHE A 73 16.99 -2.33 0.31
C PHE A 73 16.05 -3.32 -0.39
N SER A 74 15.79 -4.47 0.22
CA SER A 74 14.87 -5.46 -0.34
C SER A 74 13.42 -4.96 -0.30
N LEU A 75 12.99 -4.36 0.80
CA LEU A 75 11.69 -3.71 0.93
C LEU A 75 11.55 -2.55 -0.06
N HIS A 76 12.56 -1.69 -0.18
CA HIS A 76 12.58 -0.59 -1.14
C HIS A 76 12.31 -1.08 -2.57
N ARG A 77 12.96 -2.17 -3.00
CA ARG A 77 12.72 -2.74 -4.34
C ARG A 77 11.29 -3.26 -4.50
N LEU A 78 10.76 -3.98 -3.52
CA LEU A 78 9.40 -4.52 -3.57
C LEU A 78 8.35 -3.40 -3.58
N TYR A 79 8.54 -2.36 -2.76
CA TYR A 79 7.62 -1.22 -2.73
C TYR A 79 7.68 -0.42 -4.04
N ASN A 80 8.86 -0.20 -4.62
CA ASN A 80 8.96 0.44 -5.94
C ASN A 80 8.29 -0.40 -7.03
N PHE A 81 8.46 -1.72 -7.03
CA PHE A 81 7.75 -2.60 -7.96
C PHE A 81 6.22 -2.40 -7.85
N VAL A 82 5.66 -2.43 -6.64
CA VAL A 82 4.22 -2.19 -6.43
C VAL A 82 3.82 -0.81 -6.97
N TRP A 83 4.58 0.24 -6.62
CA TRP A 83 4.30 1.61 -7.06
C TRP A 83 4.26 1.72 -8.60
N GLU A 84 5.26 1.14 -9.28
CA GLU A 84 5.35 1.13 -10.74
C GLU A 84 4.19 0.37 -11.38
N ARG A 85 3.80 -0.78 -10.81
CA ARG A 85 2.66 -1.56 -11.31
C ARG A 85 1.34 -0.80 -11.18
N LEU A 86 1.12 -0.09 -10.06
CA LEU A 86 -0.05 0.79 -9.90
C LEU A 86 -0.03 1.95 -10.90
N LEU A 87 1.14 2.54 -11.15
CA LEU A 87 1.29 3.58 -12.18
C LEU A 87 0.94 3.03 -13.57
N GLN A 88 1.46 1.86 -13.92
CA GLN A 88 1.20 1.22 -15.21
C GLN A 88 -0.27 0.84 -15.38
N ALA A 89 -0.94 0.34 -14.34
CA ALA A 89 -2.39 0.09 -14.37
C ALA A 89 -3.16 1.36 -14.72
N ASN A 90 -2.76 2.49 -14.12
CA ASN A 90 -3.42 3.77 -14.33
C ASN A 90 -3.16 4.34 -15.73
N LEU A 91 -1.92 4.28 -16.21
CA LEU A 91 -1.55 4.77 -17.55
C LEU A 91 -2.19 3.94 -18.66
N ARG A 92 -2.19 2.61 -18.52
CA ARG A 92 -2.74 1.69 -19.51
C ARG A 92 -4.25 1.50 -19.40
N LYS A 93 -4.85 1.99 -18.31
CA LYS A 93 -6.27 1.76 -17.98
C LYS A 93 -6.63 0.27 -18.00
N SER A 94 -5.74 -0.55 -17.46
CA SER A 94 -5.85 -2.01 -17.49
C SER A 94 -5.65 -2.61 -16.10
N PRO A 95 -6.43 -3.63 -15.72
CA PRO A 95 -6.38 -4.24 -14.38
C PRO A 95 -5.19 -5.19 -14.19
N GLU A 96 -4.55 -5.68 -15.25
CA GLU A 96 -3.50 -6.70 -15.15
C GLU A 96 -2.30 -6.23 -14.32
N PRO A 97 -1.75 -5.00 -14.49
CA PRO A 97 -0.70 -4.52 -13.60
C PRO A 97 -1.14 -4.35 -12.15
N LEU A 98 -2.41 -4.00 -11.91
CA LEU A 98 -2.95 -3.91 -10.56
C LEU A 98 -2.97 -5.29 -9.87
N GLN A 99 -3.25 -6.38 -10.60
CA GLN A 99 -3.22 -7.72 -10.03
C GLN A 99 -1.82 -8.13 -9.56
N ASP A 100 -0.79 -7.83 -10.35
CA ASP A 100 0.61 -8.09 -9.94
C ASP A 100 0.99 -7.27 -8.70
N ALA A 101 0.55 -6.00 -8.64
CA ALA A 101 0.76 -5.16 -7.47
C ALA A 101 0.09 -5.76 -6.22
N LYS A 102 -1.16 -6.22 -6.35
CA LYS A 102 -1.96 -6.83 -5.27
C LYS A 102 -1.34 -8.12 -4.75
N GLN A 103 -0.74 -8.94 -5.61
CA GLN A 103 -0.07 -10.16 -5.17
C GLN A 103 1.08 -9.83 -4.21
N VAL A 104 2.02 -8.98 -4.65
CA VAL A 104 3.17 -8.57 -3.82
C VAL A 104 2.72 -7.82 -2.57
N TRP A 105 1.71 -6.96 -2.69
CA TRP A 105 1.14 -6.23 -1.55
C TRP A 105 0.56 -7.17 -0.48
N THR A 106 -0.14 -8.23 -0.90
CA THR A 106 -0.74 -9.20 0.02
C THR A 106 0.34 -9.96 0.79
N GLU A 107 1.38 -10.43 0.11
CA GLU A 107 2.50 -11.12 0.78
C GLU A 107 3.20 -10.21 1.80
N LEU A 108 3.49 -8.96 1.43
CA LEU A 108 4.09 -7.97 2.32
C LEU A 108 3.20 -7.66 3.53
N ARG A 109 1.88 -7.51 3.32
CA ARG A 109 0.93 -7.27 4.42
C ARG A 109 0.95 -8.39 5.44
N GLU A 110 0.93 -9.64 5.00
CA GLU A 110 0.97 -10.79 5.93
C GLU A 110 2.29 -10.84 6.71
N ILE A 111 3.42 -10.49 6.09
CA ILE A 111 4.71 -10.36 6.79
C ILE A 111 4.62 -9.29 7.89
N TRP A 112 4.09 -8.11 7.57
CA TRP A 112 3.99 -7.00 8.54
C TRP A 112 3.01 -7.28 9.68
N ARG A 113 1.92 -7.99 9.42
CA ARG A 113 1.02 -8.49 10.48
C ARG A 113 1.76 -9.38 11.47
N VAL A 114 2.56 -10.32 10.98
CA VAL A 114 3.37 -11.20 11.85
C VAL A 114 4.42 -10.40 12.65
N VAL A 115 4.99 -9.34 12.06
CA VAL A 115 5.93 -8.45 12.77
C VAL A 115 5.22 -7.67 13.88
N GLU A 116 4.04 -7.12 13.60
CA GLU A 116 3.21 -6.43 14.58
C GLU A 116 2.80 -7.36 15.74
N GLU A 117 2.38 -8.59 15.47
CA GLU A 117 2.00 -9.54 16.53
C GLU A 117 3.17 -9.94 17.44
N ARG A 118 4.40 -9.90 16.94
CA ARG A 118 5.59 -10.33 17.68
C ARG A 118 6.29 -9.21 18.44
N ILE A 119 6.13 -7.96 18.00
CA ILE A 119 6.93 -6.81 18.45
C ILE A 119 6.04 -5.57 18.74
N GLY A 120 4.73 -5.66 18.55
CA GLY A 120 3.74 -4.65 18.94
C GLY A 120 3.33 -4.78 20.41
#